data_AF-A0A0C4DYV7-F1
#
_entry.id   AF-A0A0C4DYV7-F1
#
_cell.length_a   1.000
_cell.length_b   1.000
_cell.length_c   1.000
_cell.angle_alpha   90.00
_cell.angle_beta   90.00
_cell.angle_gamma   90.00
#
_symmetry.space_group_name_H-M   'P 1'
#
loop_
_entity.id
_entity.type
_entity.pdbx_description
1 polymer ?
#
loop_
_entity_poly.entity_id
_entity_poly.type
_entity_poly.pdbx_seq_one_letter_code
_entity_poly.pdbx_strand_id
1 'polypeptide(L)'
;MNAHDAAEDAHNAAEDVHDATEDTDSDSMSSSKWTDLPDDPLEPMQEPGTAPWDLSISDTDFEKLTAGFKPRYMEDRWAWDVDGPDPDGNISVQIVQWSIPKAAYVLHLKRGENGSAKIDSITWEQNMKGIMVSEEQAKMEIVYKCRAQLHCDFEGLPKYTWTEDSGVTISDSA
;
A
#
# COMPACT_ATOMS: atom_id res chain seq x y z
N MET A 1 -42.97 69.37 14.00
CA MET A 1 -42.85 70.58 13.16
C MET A 1 -41.42 71.07 13.21
N ASN A 2 -40.59 70.67 12.25
CA ASN A 2 -39.76 71.54 11.42
C ASN A 2 -39.09 70.68 10.35
N ALA A 3 -39.28 71.11 9.11
CA ALA A 3 -38.80 70.52 7.86
C ALA A 3 -37.69 71.42 7.29
N HIS A 4 -36.75 70.82 6.57
CA HIS A 4 -36.00 71.34 5.41
C HIS A 4 -35.04 70.19 5.01
N ASP A 5 -35.35 69.32 4.04
CA ASP A 5 -35.38 69.41 2.56
C ASP A 5 -34.01 69.38 1.83
N ALA A 6 -34.04 68.63 0.70
CA ALA A 6 -33.07 68.42 -0.40
C ALA A 6 -31.89 67.45 -0.13
N ALA A 7 -31.70 66.28 -0.79
CA ALA A 7 -31.66 65.91 -2.24
C ALA A 7 -30.49 66.64 -2.96
N GLU A 8 -29.58 66.07 -3.76
CA GLU A 8 -29.33 64.81 -4.47
C GLU A 8 -27.79 64.66 -4.58
N ASP A 9 -27.24 63.48 -4.92
CA ASP A 9 -26.54 63.24 -6.20
C ASP A 9 -25.87 61.85 -6.25
N ALA A 10 -25.79 61.29 -7.45
CA ALA A 10 -25.47 59.91 -7.75
C ALA A 10 -24.11 59.72 -8.44
N HIS A 11 -23.70 58.44 -8.51
CA HIS A 11 -22.86 57.79 -9.53
C HIS A 11 -21.31 57.73 -9.43
N ASN A 12 -20.86 56.47 -9.38
CA ASN A 12 -19.77 55.79 -10.12
C ASN A 12 -18.32 56.29 -10.09
N ALA A 13 -17.44 55.42 -9.57
CA ALA A 13 -16.30 54.79 -10.27
C ALA A 13 -15.74 53.73 -9.30
N ALA A 14 -15.87 52.42 -9.57
CA ALA A 14 -15.04 51.59 -10.44
C ALA A 14 -13.55 51.63 -10.05
N GLU A 15 -13.03 50.41 -9.84
CA GLU A 15 -11.61 49.98 -9.83
C GLU A 15 -10.95 49.94 -8.44
N ASP A 16 -10.98 48.76 -7.82
CA ASP A 16 -9.71 48.20 -7.33
C ASP A 16 -9.72 46.69 -7.54
N VAL A 17 -8.77 46.27 -8.36
CA VAL A 17 -8.56 44.92 -8.84
C VAL A 17 -7.64 44.25 -7.83
N HIS A 18 -8.20 43.41 -6.95
CA HIS A 18 -7.36 42.46 -6.22
C HIS A 18 -7.09 41.25 -7.10
N ASP A 19 -6.09 41.45 -7.96
CA ASP A 19 -5.19 40.42 -8.47
C ASP A 19 -4.41 39.84 -7.28
N ALA A 20 -4.77 38.64 -6.87
CA ALA A 20 -3.95 37.80 -6.03
C ALA A 20 -4.14 36.37 -6.54
N THR A 21 -3.14 35.94 -7.27
CA THR A 21 -2.94 34.62 -7.84
C THR A 21 -3.31 33.52 -6.84
N GLU A 22 -4.39 32.79 -7.12
CA GLU A 22 -4.55 31.43 -6.59
C GLU A 22 -3.55 30.55 -7.34
N ASP A 23 -2.30 30.60 -6.89
CA ASP A 23 -1.30 29.57 -7.16
C ASP A 23 -1.84 28.29 -6.55
N THR A 24 -2.58 27.56 -7.37
CA THR A 24 -2.94 26.18 -7.09
C THR A 24 -1.63 25.40 -7.26
N ASP A 25 -0.82 25.37 -6.21
CA ASP A 25 0.16 24.32 -6.01
C ASP A 25 -0.64 23.02 -5.90
N SER A 26 -0.98 22.48 -7.07
CA SER A 26 -1.29 21.09 -7.27
C SER A 26 -0.01 20.35 -6.93
N ASP A 27 0.24 20.21 -5.63
CA ASP A 27 1.18 19.26 -5.07
C ASP A 27 0.73 17.90 -5.60
N SER A 28 1.33 17.57 -6.74
CA SER A 28 1.59 16.23 -7.19
C SER A 28 1.80 15.41 -5.93
N MET A 29 0.83 14.55 -5.61
CA MET A 29 1.07 13.45 -4.69
C MET A 29 2.07 12.54 -5.39
N SER A 30 3.32 13.00 -5.36
CA SER A 30 4.50 12.28 -5.73
C SER A 30 4.48 11.07 -4.83
N SER A 31 4.25 9.90 -5.45
CA SER A 31 4.44 8.58 -4.87
C SER A 31 5.61 8.68 -3.90
N SER A 32 5.29 8.75 -2.61
CA SER A 32 6.27 9.06 -1.59
C SER A 32 7.07 7.81 -1.37
N LYS A 33 8.04 7.59 -2.26
CA LYS A 33 9.09 6.62 -2.12
C LYS A 33 9.81 6.94 -0.81
N TRP A 34 9.83 5.93 0.04
CA TRP A 34 10.12 5.95 1.46
C TRP A 34 11.40 6.70 1.82
N THR A 35 11.31 7.82 2.55
CA THR A 35 12.48 8.65 2.92
C THR A 35 13.13 8.28 4.27
N ASP A 36 12.66 7.22 4.95
CA ASP A 36 13.25 6.75 6.23
C ASP A 36 13.81 5.33 6.20
N LEU A 37 13.64 4.60 5.09
CA LEU A 37 14.52 3.48 4.77
C LEU A 37 15.75 4.11 4.08
N PRO A 38 16.97 3.59 4.27
CA PRO A 38 18.08 4.05 3.45
C PRO A 38 17.63 3.98 1.98
N ASP A 39 17.84 5.04 1.21
CA ASP A 39 17.62 5.11 -0.25
C ASP A 39 18.39 4.01 -1.03
N ASP A 40 19.15 3.18 -0.30
CA ASP A 40 19.78 1.98 -0.81
C ASP A 40 18.71 0.98 -1.28
N PRO A 41 18.88 0.42 -2.48
CA PRO A 41 18.05 -0.66 -2.96
C PRO A 41 17.96 -1.78 -1.91
N LEU A 42 16.74 -2.23 -1.62
CA LEU A 42 16.53 -3.39 -0.75
C LEU A 42 17.42 -4.54 -1.21
N GLU A 43 18.12 -5.17 -0.27
CA GLU A 43 18.98 -6.29 -0.58
C GLU A 43 18.14 -7.42 -1.20
N PRO A 44 18.60 -8.01 -2.32
CA PRO A 44 17.87 -9.08 -2.97
C PRO A 44 17.83 -10.35 -2.08
N MET A 45 16.80 -11.16 -2.29
CA MET A 45 16.72 -12.51 -1.73
C MET A 45 17.93 -13.35 -2.16
N GLN A 46 18.39 -14.23 -1.27
CA GLN A 46 19.55 -15.10 -1.53
C GLN A 46 19.09 -16.42 -2.15
N GLU A 47 18.02 -17.02 -1.63
CA GLU A 47 17.44 -18.26 -2.16
C GLU A 47 15.97 -18.03 -2.56
N PRO A 48 15.69 -17.19 -3.58
CA PRO A 48 14.31 -16.90 -3.97
C PRO A 48 13.62 -18.14 -4.54
N GLY A 49 12.44 -18.45 -4.00
CA GLY A 49 11.45 -19.34 -4.61
C GLY A 49 10.34 -18.49 -5.22
N THR A 50 9.83 -18.87 -6.39
CA THR A 50 8.69 -18.20 -7.04
C THR A 50 7.65 -19.22 -7.42
N ALA A 51 6.38 -18.92 -7.14
CA ALA A 51 5.27 -19.78 -7.49
C ALA A 51 4.06 -18.97 -7.97
N PRO A 52 3.29 -19.49 -8.95
CA PRO A 52 2.02 -18.90 -9.33
C PRO A 52 1.04 -18.94 -8.15
N TRP A 53 0.18 -17.93 -8.05
CA TRP A 53 -0.90 -17.92 -7.06
C TRP A 53 -2.25 -17.78 -7.75
N ASP A 54 -2.36 -16.92 -8.76
CA ASP A 54 -3.60 -16.66 -9.50
C ASP A 54 -4.79 -16.37 -8.58
N LEU A 55 -4.54 -15.65 -7.48
CA LEU A 55 -5.56 -15.29 -6.50
C LEU A 55 -6.27 -14.02 -6.94
N SER A 56 -7.53 -14.13 -7.33
CA SER A 56 -8.40 -12.97 -7.53
C SER A 56 -8.59 -12.21 -6.21
N ILE A 57 -8.48 -10.89 -6.26
CA ILE A 57 -8.70 -10.00 -5.12
C ILE A 57 -9.68 -8.89 -5.49
N SER A 58 -10.37 -8.34 -4.49
CA SER A 58 -11.25 -7.20 -4.69
C SER A 58 -10.43 -5.95 -5.05
N ASP A 59 -11.08 -4.98 -5.70
CA ASP A 59 -10.46 -3.67 -5.95
C ASP A 59 -10.02 -3.01 -4.63
N THR A 60 -10.82 -3.18 -3.57
CA THR A 60 -10.50 -2.67 -2.23
C THR A 60 -9.26 -3.31 -1.64
N ASP A 61 -9.07 -4.62 -1.79
CA ASP A 61 -7.85 -5.31 -1.32
C ASP A 61 -6.63 -4.95 -2.17
N PHE A 62 -6.82 -4.76 -3.48
CA PHE A 62 -5.77 -4.26 -4.36
C PHE A 62 -5.32 -2.86 -3.94
N GLU A 63 -6.25 -1.94 -3.69
CA GLU A 63 -5.96 -0.59 -3.21
C GLU A 63 -5.17 -0.63 -1.90
N LYS A 64 -5.60 -1.43 -0.92
CA LYS A 64 -4.88 -1.62 0.36
C LYS A 64 -3.44 -2.12 0.16
N LEU A 65 -3.23 -3.08 -0.74
CA LEU A 65 -1.89 -3.61 -1.05
C LEU A 65 -1.00 -2.55 -1.71
N THR A 66 -1.55 -1.82 -2.69
CA THR A 66 -0.81 -0.78 -3.44
C THR A 66 -0.58 0.51 -2.66
N ALA A 67 -1.34 0.74 -1.59
CA ALA A 67 -1.08 1.84 -0.66
C ALA A 67 0.20 1.61 0.17
N GLY A 68 0.68 0.37 0.27
CA GLY A 68 1.80 -0.01 1.12
C GLY A 68 1.50 0.12 2.61
N PHE A 69 2.50 -0.11 3.44
CA PHE A 69 2.36 0.00 4.90
C PHE A 69 3.70 0.28 5.59
N LYS A 70 3.70 1.33 6.41
CA LYS A 70 4.83 1.73 7.24
C LYS A 70 4.55 1.44 8.71
N PRO A 71 5.31 0.53 9.34
CA PRO A 71 5.39 0.42 10.79
C PRO A 71 5.63 1.77 11.46
N ARG A 72 4.83 2.12 12.48
CA ARG A 72 5.14 3.27 13.35
C ARG A 72 5.93 2.86 14.58
N TYR A 73 5.83 1.59 14.98
CA TYR A 73 6.44 1.06 16.19
C TYR A 73 7.14 -0.27 15.90
N MET A 74 8.11 -0.64 16.75
CA MET A 74 8.90 -1.87 16.58
C MET A 74 8.08 -3.17 16.62
N GLU A 75 6.85 -3.11 17.13
CA GLU A 75 5.93 -4.25 17.18
C GLU A 75 5.42 -4.62 15.78
N ASP A 76 5.34 -3.62 14.88
CA ASP A 76 5.03 -3.81 13.47
C ASP A 76 6.30 -4.23 12.73
N ARG A 77 6.67 -5.50 12.87
CA ARG A 77 7.93 -6.04 12.35
C ARG A 77 8.06 -6.04 10.82
N TRP A 78 7.01 -5.70 10.09
CA TRP A 78 6.92 -5.85 8.63
C TRP A 78 6.45 -4.58 7.95
N ALA A 79 7.22 -4.11 6.98
CA ALA A 79 6.86 -3.01 6.09
C ALA A 79 6.55 -3.53 4.68
N TRP A 80 5.72 -2.79 3.97
CA TRP A 80 5.23 -3.12 2.63
C TRP A 80 5.59 -1.98 1.70
N ASP A 81 6.63 -2.19 0.91
CA ASP A 81 7.10 -1.27 -0.12
C ASP A 81 6.48 -1.63 -1.47
N VAL A 82 6.10 -0.63 -2.25
CA VAL A 82 5.37 -0.80 -3.51
C VAL A 82 6.25 -0.26 -4.63
N ASP A 83 6.54 -1.12 -5.59
CA ASP A 83 7.32 -0.82 -6.78
C ASP A 83 6.45 -0.98 -8.03
N GLY A 84 6.52 0.01 -8.93
CA GLY A 84 5.70 0.10 -10.15
C GLY A 84 4.56 1.14 -10.10
N PRO A 85 3.62 1.07 -11.06
CA PRO A 85 3.51 0.07 -12.11
C PRO A 85 4.70 0.12 -13.10
N ASP A 86 5.14 -1.05 -13.57
CA ASP A 86 6.13 -1.19 -14.64
C ASP A 86 5.51 -0.84 -16.02
N PRO A 87 6.28 -0.80 -17.13
CA PRO A 87 5.73 -0.51 -18.46
C PRO A 87 4.63 -1.47 -18.94
N ASP A 88 4.56 -2.68 -18.38
CA ASP A 88 3.53 -3.68 -18.66
C ASP A 88 2.32 -3.57 -17.71
N GLY A 89 2.34 -2.61 -16.78
CA GLY A 89 1.29 -2.36 -15.80
C GLY A 89 1.33 -3.29 -14.59
N ASN A 90 2.40 -4.05 -14.39
CA ASN A 90 2.56 -4.91 -13.21
C ASN A 90 3.04 -4.10 -12.02
N ILE A 91 2.57 -4.46 -10.83
CA ILE A 91 2.99 -3.85 -9.56
C ILE A 91 3.62 -4.93 -8.69
N SER A 92 4.76 -4.63 -8.09
CA SER A 92 5.42 -5.48 -7.12
C SER A 92 5.27 -4.91 -5.72
N VAL A 93 4.80 -5.71 -4.77
CA VAL A 93 4.77 -5.32 -3.35
C VAL A 93 5.82 -6.10 -2.59
N GLN A 94 6.90 -5.43 -2.20
CA GLN A 94 8.01 -5.99 -1.44
C GLN A 94 7.71 -5.93 0.05
N ILE A 95 7.85 -7.07 0.73
CA ILE A 95 7.53 -7.21 2.14
C ILE A 95 8.82 -7.47 2.88
N VAL A 96 9.22 -6.49 3.67
CA VAL A 96 10.53 -6.44 4.35
C VAL A 96 10.34 -6.49 5.85
N GLN A 97 11.25 -7.17 6.54
CA GLN A 97 11.29 -7.06 7.99
C GLN A 97 11.87 -5.69 8.33
N TRP A 98 11.20 -4.86 9.14
CA TRP A 98 11.61 -3.48 9.42
C TRP A 98 13.09 -3.33 9.84
N SER A 99 13.58 -4.28 10.64
CA SER A 99 14.95 -4.27 11.15
C SER A 99 15.99 -4.87 10.19
N ILE A 100 15.60 -5.35 9.01
CA ILE A 100 16.48 -6.01 8.04
C ILE A 100 16.20 -5.42 6.66
N PRO A 101 17.18 -4.80 6.00
CA PRO A 101 17.00 -4.19 4.68
C PRO A 101 16.97 -5.23 3.54
N LYS A 102 16.30 -6.37 3.75
CA LYS A 102 16.21 -7.48 2.80
C LYS A 102 14.75 -7.89 2.62
N ALA A 103 14.30 -7.95 1.36
CA ALA A 103 12.97 -8.43 1.03
C ALA A 103 12.83 -9.91 1.44
N ALA A 104 11.78 -10.22 2.20
CA ALA A 104 11.47 -11.60 2.59
C ALA A 104 10.42 -12.21 1.65
N TYR A 105 9.53 -11.37 1.11
CA TYR A 105 8.53 -11.75 0.12
C TYR A 105 8.34 -10.64 -0.91
N VAL A 106 7.86 -11.00 -2.10
CA VAL A 106 7.37 -10.08 -3.12
C VAL A 106 6.05 -10.63 -3.67
N LEU A 107 5.02 -9.79 -3.70
CA LEU A 107 3.76 -10.08 -4.37
C LEU A 107 3.76 -9.42 -5.74
N HIS A 108 3.48 -10.21 -6.78
CA HIS A 108 3.36 -9.70 -8.15
C HIS A 108 1.88 -9.52 -8.46
N LEU A 109 1.44 -8.27 -8.52
CA LEU A 109 0.05 -7.88 -8.75
C LEU A 109 -0.19 -7.53 -10.21
N LYS A 110 -1.36 -7.89 -10.72
CA LYS A 110 -1.82 -7.56 -12.07
C LYS A 110 -3.25 -7.03 -12.06
N ARG A 111 -3.49 -6.02 -12.89
CA ARG A 111 -4.83 -5.60 -13.34
C ARG A 111 -5.15 -6.32 -14.65
N GLY A 112 -6.31 -6.95 -14.71
CA GLY A 112 -6.88 -7.50 -15.92
C GLY A 112 -7.57 -6.41 -16.75
N GLU A 113 -7.75 -6.68 -18.05
CA GLU A 113 -8.36 -5.74 -19.00
C GLU A 113 -9.79 -5.30 -18.64
N ASN A 114 -10.51 -6.14 -17.91
CA ASN A 114 -11.88 -5.89 -17.43
C ASN A 114 -11.92 -5.17 -16.07
N GLY A 115 -10.78 -4.70 -15.57
CA GLY A 115 -10.64 -4.08 -14.25
C GLY A 115 -10.39 -5.06 -13.11
N SER A 116 -10.45 -6.38 -13.33
CA SER A 116 -10.21 -7.38 -12.28
C SER A 116 -8.80 -7.27 -11.71
N ALA A 117 -8.63 -7.42 -10.40
CA ALA A 117 -7.32 -7.46 -9.77
C ALA A 117 -6.96 -8.90 -9.34
N LYS A 118 -5.68 -9.26 -9.46
CA LYS A 118 -5.17 -10.53 -8.94
C LYS A 118 -3.75 -10.42 -8.40
N ILE A 119 -3.42 -11.32 -7.47
CA ILE A 119 -2.04 -11.70 -7.16
C ILE A 119 -1.66 -12.79 -8.17
N ASP A 120 -0.79 -12.46 -9.11
CA ASP A 120 -0.36 -13.36 -10.17
C ASP A 120 0.59 -14.43 -9.61
N SER A 121 1.59 -14.01 -8.84
CA SER A 121 2.59 -14.89 -8.23
C SER A 121 3.15 -14.31 -6.93
N ILE A 122 3.82 -15.18 -6.18
CA ILE A 122 4.60 -14.82 -4.99
C ILE A 122 6.04 -15.26 -5.20
N THR A 123 6.97 -14.39 -4.81
CA THR A 123 8.38 -14.74 -4.62
C THR A 123 8.71 -14.65 -3.12
N TRP A 124 9.45 -15.61 -2.57
CA TRP A 124 9.83 -15.61 -1.16
C TRP A 124 11.25 -16.10 -0.95
N GLU A 125 11.88 -15.68 0.15
CA GLU A 125 13.15 -16.24 0.60
C GLU A 125 12.91 -17.64 1.15
N GLN A 126 13.41 -18.67 0.46
CA GLN A 126 13.21 -20.06 0.86
C GLN A 126 13.98 -20.40 2.15
N ASN A 127 15.06 -19.68 2.44
CA ASN A 127 15.87 -19.88 3.64
C ASN A 127 15.84 -18.65 4.54
N MET A 128 14.85 -18.60 5.43
CA MET A 128 14.72 -17.53 6.41
C MET A 128 15.54 -17.86 7.66
N LYS A 129 16.80 -17.41 7.67
CA LYS A 129 17.72 -17.55 8.82
C LYS A 129 17.93 -19.02 9.25
N GLY A 130 18.03 -19.94 8.29
CA GLY A 130 18.20 -21.37 8.51
C GLY A 130 16.89 -22.16 8.61
N ILE A 131 15.74 -21.50 8.49
CA ILE A 131 14.42 -22.13 8.45
C ILE A 131 13.97 -22.19 6.99
N MET A 132 13.70 -23.41 6.50
CA MET A 132 13.18 -23.61 5.16
C MET A 132 11.69 -23.26 5.11
N VAL A 133 11.32 -22.36 4.21
CA VAL A 133 9.95 -21.90 3.99
C VAL A 133 9.44 -22.51 2.68
N SER A 134 8.37 -23.31 2.78
CA SER A 134 7.68 -23.86 1.60
C SER A 134 6.80 -22.81 0.94
N GLU A 135 6.37 -23.07 -0.29
CA GLU A 135 5.37 -22.25 -0.99
C GLU A 135 4.08 -22.09 -0.17
N GLU A 136 3.56 -23.19 0.38
CA GLU A 136 2.34 -23.21 1.19
C GLU A 136 2.49 -22.32 2.43
N GLN A 137 3.62 -22.44 3.13
CA GLN A 137 3.92 -21.62 4.30
C GLN A 137 4.04 -20.14 3.92
N ALA A 138 4.72 -19.83 2.82
CA ALA A 138 4.86 -18.46 2.34
C ALA A 138 3.48 -17.84 2.02
N LYS A 139 2.62 -18.56 1.31
CA LYS A 139 1.25 -18.10 0.99
C LYS A 139 0.42 -17.90 2.27
N MET A 140 0.47 -18.83 3.22
CA MET A 140 -0.24 -18.72 4.50
C MET A 140 0.22 -17.50 5.30
N GLU A 141 1.53 -17.28 5.41
CA GLU A 141 2.11 -16.16 6.14
C GLU A 141 1.74 -14.81 5.53
N ILE A 142 1.75 -14.71 4.20
CA ILE A 142 1.31 -13.49 3.53
C ILE A 142 -0.16 -13.20 3.81
N VAL A 143 -1.04 -14.19 3.67
CA VAL A 143 -2.48 -13.97 3.93
C VAL A 143 -2.71 -13.51 5.37
N TYR A 144 -2.02 -14.13 6.31
CA TYR A 144 -2.06 -13.71 7.71
C TYR A 144 -1.63 -12.24 7.87
N LYS A 145 -0.48 -11.83 7.30
CA LYS A 145 0.01 -10.46 7.42
C LYS A 145 -0.89 -9.44 6.71
N CYS A 146 -1.40 -9.74 5.51
CA CYS A 146 -2.34 -8.87 4.81
C CYS A 146 -3.59 -8.58 5.66
N ARG A 147 -4.15 -9.62 6.30
CA ARG A 147 -5.32 -9.47 7.19
C ARG A 147 -4.99 -8.71 8.46
N ALA A 148 -3.85 -9.00 9.06
CA ALA A 148 -3.45 -8.40 10.33
C ALA A 148 -3.05 -6.93 10.19
N GLN A 149 -2.33 -6.56 9.12
CA GLN A 149 -1.72 -5.23 8.96
C GLN A 149 -2.50 -4.32 8.01
N LEU A 150 -3.02 -4.87 6.90
CA LEU A 150 -3.71 -4.10 5.87
C LEU A 150 -5.23 -4.26 5.93
N HIS A 151 -5.73 -5.17 6.76
CA HIS A 151 -7.14 -5.55 6.83
C HIS A 151 -7.71 -5.99 5.47
N CYS A 152 -6.91 -6.68 4.66
CA CYS A 152 -7.41 -7.32 3.44
C CYS A 152 -8.33 -8.50 3.80
N ASP A 153 -9.37 -8.75 3.00
CA ASP A 153 -10.31 -9.84 3.25
C ASP A 153 -9.83 -11.16 2.64
N PHE A 154 -9.38 -11.11 1.39
CA PHE A 154 -9.04 -12.28 0.57
C PHE A 154 -10.13 -13.35 0.63
N GLU A 155 -11.27 -13.02 0.03
CA GLU A 155 -12.44 -13.89 -0.03
C GLU A 155 -12.09 -15.30 -0.49
N GLY A 156 -12.60 -16.31 0.21
CA GLY A 156 -12.37 -17.72 -0.11
C GLY A 156 -11.11 -18.34 0.48
N LEU A 157 -10.19 -17.56 1.07
CA LEU A 157 -9.03 -18.13 1.78
C LEU A 157 -9.30 -18.39 3.27
N PRO A 158 -8.79 -19.50 3.84
CA PRO A 158 -8.96 -19.83 5.26
C PRO A 158 -8.45 -18.71 6.17
N LYS A 159 -9.08 -18.51 7.33
CA LYS A 159 -8.50 -17.67 8.38
C LYS A 159 -7.33 -18.41 9.01
N TYR A 160 -6.25 -17.67 9.27
CA TYR A 160 -5.05 -18.21 9.88
C TYR A 160 -4.78 -17.53 11.22
N THR A 161 -4.21 -18.30 12.14
CA THR A 161 -3.78 -17.85 13.47
C THR A 161 -2.30 -18.10 13.64
N TRP A 162 -1.62 -17.19 14.35
CA TRP A 162 -0.23 -17.40 14.75
C TRP A 162 -0.19 -18.18 16.07
N THR A 163 0.62 -19.23 16.12
CA THR A 163 0.95 -19.99 17.32
C THR A 163 2.45 -19.92 17.56
N GLU A 164 2.88 -19.72 18.82
CA GLU A 164 4.31 -19.61 19.15
C GLU A 164 5.07 -20.91 18.87
N ASP A 165 4.40 -22.05 19.01
CA ASP A 165 5.00 -23.39 18.86
C ASP A 165 5.08 -23.88 17.41
N SER A 166 4.29 -23.32 16.48
CA SER A 166 4.16 -23.87 15.12
C SER A 166 4.08 -22.82 14.01
N GLY A 167 4.11 -21.53 14.33
CA GLY A 167 3.94 -20.46 13.35
C GLY A 167 2.48 -20.29 12.91
N VAL A 168 2.27 -19.90 11.66
CA VAL A 168 0.92 -19.68 11.08
C VAL A 168 0.22 -21.01 10.83
N THR A 169 -0.98 -21.19 11.39
CA THR A 169 -1.83 -22.37 11.20
C THR A 169 -3.25 -21.97 10.77
N ILE A 170 -4.00 -22.89 10.15
CA ILE A 170 -5.42 -22.66 9.84
C ILE A 170 -6.20 -22.57 11.15
N SER A 171 -7.04 -21.55 11.28
CA SER A 171 -7.97 -21.40 12.40
C SER A 171 -9.17 -22.31 12.17
N ASP A 172 -9.33 -23.32 13.00
CA ASP A 172 -10.58 -24.09 13.04
C ASP A 172 -11.71 -23.15 13.46
N SER A 173 -12.74 -23.07 12.61
CA SER A 173 -13.95 -22.32 12.95
C SER A 173 -14.69 -23.11 14.02
N ALA A 174 -14.74 -22.58 15.25
CA ALA A 174 -15.58 -23.09 16.32
C ALA A 174 -17.05 -22.72 16.10
#